data_AF-A0A1A8L9H4-F1
#
_entry.id   AF-A0A1A8L9H4-F1
#
_cell.length_a   1.000
_cell.length_b   1.000
_cell.length_c   1.000
_cell.angle_alpha   90.00
_cell.angle_beta   90.00
_cell.angle_gamma   90.00
#
_symmetry.space_group_name_H-M   'P 1'
#
loop_
_entity.id
_entity.type
_entity.pdbx_description
1 polymer ?
#
loop_
_entity_poly.entity_id
_entity_poly.type
_entity_poly.pdbx_seq_one_letter_code
_entity_poly.pdbx_strand_id
1 'polypeptide(L)'
;HSSTNPFAGQQTPLDPCYDDTGAARRCIPEFINAAFGKDVTVSSVCGRPPSRSCSVVERSDERPSVRTCQICDASDPRRSHPASYLTDLNSAHNLTCWQSENLNTSPHNVTLTLSLDKKFEITYVSLQFCSPRPESLAIYKSMDYGKTWMPYQFYSSQCRRMYNRPNKAIITKQNEQEALCSG
;
A
#
# COMPACT_ATOMS: atom_id res chain seq x y z
N HIS A 1 -54.36 21.42 -17.73
CA HIS A 1 -53.20 21.37 -16.80
C HIS A 1 -53.15 20.00 -16.17
N SER A 2 -52.36 19.07 -16.73
CA SER A 2 -52.07 17.78 -16.09
C SER A 2 -50.62 17.78 -15.66
N SER A 3 -50.44 17.61 -14.36
CA SER A 3 -49.19 17.57 -13.61
C SER A 3 -48.36 16.33 -13.96
N THR A 4 -47.14 16.54 -14.46
CA THR A 4 -46.10 15.52 -14.60
C THR A 4 -45.56 15.17 -13.23
N ASN A 5 -45.67 13.89 -12.85
CA ASN A 5 -45.17 13.35 -11.58
C ASN A 5 -43.62 13.25 -11.63
N PRO A 6 -42.86 13.93 -10.76
CA PRO A 6 -41.39 13.99 -10.83
C PRO A 6 -40.66 12.76 -10.28
N PHE A 7 -41.37 11.68 -9.96
CA PHE A 7 -40.80 10.45 -9.38
C PHE A 7 -40.82 9.25 -10.34
N ALA A 8 -40.56 9.49 -11.63
CA ALA A 8 -40.36 8.41 -12.59
C ALA A 8 -38.94 7.82 -12.48
N GLY A 9 -38.83 6.68 -11.79
CA GLY A 9 -37.82 5.67 -12.08
C GLY A 9 -36.49 5.81 -11.33
N GLN A 10 -36.50 5.62 -10.01
CA GLN A 10 -35.31 5.10 -9.34
C GLN A 10 -35.24 3.61 -9.69
N GLN A 11 -34.60 3.29 -10.83
CA GLN A 11 -34.39 1.91 -11.28
C GLN A 11 -33.62 1.19 -10.17
N THR A 12 -34.28 0.24 -9.49
CA THR A 12 -33.59 -0.75 -8.67
C THR A 12 -32.54 -1.42 -9.55
N PRO A 13 -31.25 -1.39 -9.18
CA PRO A 13 -30.22 -2.02 -9.99
C PRO A 13 -30.57 -3.50 -10.18
N LEU A 14 -30.58 -3.94 -11.45
CA LEU A 14 -30.78 -5.34 -11.80
C LEU A 14 -29.70 -6.17 -11.09
N ASP A 15 -30.11 -7.29 -10.47
CA ASP A 15 -29.16 -8.17 -9.79
C ASP A 15 -28.19 -8.78 -10.82
N PRO A 16 -26.88 -8.49 -10.74
CA PRO A 16 -25.92 -8.98 -11.71
C PRO A 16 -25.76 -10.51 -11.67
N CYS A 17 -26.26 -11.20 -10.64
CA CYS A 17 -26.16 -12.65 -10.49
C CYS A 17 -27.25 -13.43 -11.24
N TYR A 18 -28.22 -12.74 -11.86
CA TYR A 18 -29.25 -13.37 -12.70
C TYR A 18 -29.29 -12.74 -14.10
N ASP A 19 -29.70 -13.50 -15.11
CA ASP A 19 -29.98 -12.98 -16.44
C ASP A 19 -31.45 -12.52 -16.57
N ASP A 20 -31.81 -11.98 -17.74
CA ASP A 20 -33.16 -11.45 -18.02
C ASP A 20 -34.26 -12.53 -17.98
N THR A 21 -33.88 -13.81 -18.04
CA THR A 21 -34.79 -14.95 -17.92
C THR A 21 -34.95 -15.45 -16.48
N GLY A 22 -34.20 -14.86 -15.54
CA GLY A 22 -34.16 -15.28 -14.13
C GLY A 22 -33.23 -16.47 -13.86
N ALA A 23 -32.40 -16.88 -14.82
CA ALA A 23 -31.43 -17.95 -14.61
C ALA A 23 -30.17 -17.41 -13.92
N ALA A 24 -29.62 -18.21 -12.99
CA ALA A 24 -28.44 -17.82 -12.22
C ALA A 24 -27.16 -17.84 -13.09
N ARG A 25 -26.31 -16.82 -12.93
CA ARG A 25 -25.01 -16.70 -13.61
C ARG A 25 -23.90 -16.30 -12.63
N ARG A 26 -22.64 -16.47 -13.05
CA ARG A 26 -21.48 -16.04 -12.25
C ARG A 26 -21.46 -14.51 -12.16
N CYS A 27 -21.56 -13.99 -10.95
CA CYS A 27 -21.28 -12.60 -10.62
C CYS A 27 -19.99 -12.52 -9.80
N ILE A 28 -19.21 -11.47 -10.00
CA ILE A 28 -18.04 -11.15 -9.18
C ILE A 28 -18.22 -9.72 -8.63
N PRO A 29 -17.79 -9.44 -7.39
CA PRO A 29 -17.81 -8.09 -6.86
C PRO A 29 -16.98 -7.14 -7.74
N GLU A 30 -17.29 -5.85 -7.64
CA GLU A 30 -16.50 -4.82 -8.31
C GLU A 30 -15.05 -4.82 -7.80
N PHE A 31 -14.14 -4.45 -8.71
CA PHE A 31 -12.74 -4.24 -8.36
C PHE A 31 -12.60 -2.97 -7.53
N ILE A 32 -12.03 -3.08 -6.32
CA ILE A 32 -11.87 -1.96 -5.40
C ILE A 32 -10.46 -1.88 -4.83
N ASN A 33 -10.07 -0.69 -4.37
CA ASN A 33 -8.93 -0.56 -3.47
C ASN A 33 -9.34 -1.00 -2.05
N ALA A 34 -9.00 -2.24 -1.69
CA ALA A 34 -9.34 -2.81 -0.39
C ALA A 34 -8.65 -2.11 0.80
N ALA A 35 -7.58 -1.34 0.55
CA ALA A 35 -6.85 -0.61 1.58
C ALA A 35 -7.43 0.78 1.87
N PHE A 36 -8.25 1.34 0.98
CA PHE A 36 -8.72 2.72 1.10
C PHE A 36 -9.48 2.96 2.41
N GLY A 37 -9.08 3.99 3.16
CA GLY A 37 -9.67 4.38 4.45
C GLY A 37 -9.46 3.37 5.58
N LYS A 38 -8.65 2.32 5.39
CA LYS A 38 -8.34 1.34 6.45
C LYS A 38 -7.18 1.80 7.30
N ASP A 39 -7.27 1.50 8.60
CA ASP A 39 -6.17 1.73 9.52
C ASP A 39 -5.02 0.74 9.27
N VAL A 40 -3.81 1.28 9.14
CA VAL A 40 -2.59 0.50 8.99
C VAL A 40 -1.82 0.54 10.31
N THR A 41 -1.53 -0.64 10.86
CA THR A 41 -0.63 -0.75 12.02
C THR A 41 0.81 -0.66 11.55
N VAL A 42 1.60 0.20 12.17
CA VAL A 42 2.99 0.46 11.78
C VAL A 42 3.92 0.28 12.96
N SER A 43 5.10 -0.29 12.75
CA SER A 43 6.08 -0.47 13.85
C SER A 43 6.85 0.78 14.22
N SER A 44 6.85 1.81 13.37
CA SER A 44 7.58 3.07 13.58
C SER A 44 6.82 4.24 12.97
N VAL A 45 6.83 5.39 13.64
CA VAL A 45 6.29 6.68 13.18
C VAL A 45 7.16 7.78 13.76
N CYS A 46 7.57 8.76 12.96
CA CYS A 46 8.35 9.88 13.47
C CYS A 46 7.53 10.84 14.35
N GLY A 47 8.24 11.67 15.12
CA GLY A 47 7.64 12.81 15.82
C GLY A 47 7.40 12.64 17.31
N ARG A 48 7.85 11.53 17.92
CA ARG A 48 7.82 11.31 19.38
C ARG A 48 9.14 10.73 19.92
N PRO A 49 10.11 11.58 20.34
CA PRO A 49 10.07 13.04 20.33
C PRO A 49 10.17 13.64 18.91
N PRO A 50 9.89 14.94 18.73
CA PRO A 50 10.10 15.62 17.45
C PRO A 50 11.52 15.37 16.92
N SER A 51 11.62 14.97 15.65
CA SER A 51 12.88 14.51 15.06
C SER A 51 13.14 15.16 13.70
N ARG A 52 14.41 15.43 13.42
CA ARG A 52 14.83 16.07 12.17
C ARG A 52 15.08 15.01 11.10
N SER A 53 14.32 15.02 10.01
CA SER A 53 14.60 14.22 8.81
C SER A 53 15.23 15.09 7.73
N CYS A 54 16.10 14.51 6.91
CA CYS A 54 16.70 15.21 5.77
C CYS A 54 16.63 14.33 4.53
N SER A 55 16.20 14.91 3.41
CA SER A 55 16.23 14.28 2.09
C SER A 55 17.18 15.02 1.18
N VAL A 56 17.80 14.29 0.26
CA VAL A 56 18.59 14.85 -0.83
C VAL A 56 17.67 14.96 -2.03
N VAL A 57 17.44 16.17 -2.50
CA VAL A 57 16.68 16.40 -3.73
C VAL A 57 17.69 16.54 -4.86
N GLU A 58 17.71 15.54 -5.74
CA GLU A 58 18.45 15.62 -6.99
C GLU A 58 17.76 16.63 -7.90
N ARG A 59 18.50 17.61 -8.41
CA ARG A 59 18.00 18.57 -9.39
C ARG A 59 18.41 18.06 -10.77
N SER A 60 17.50 18.18 -11.74
CA SER A 60 17.74 17.76 -13.13
C SER A 60 18.81 18.58 -13.85
N ASP A 61 19.15 19.75 -13.31
CA ASP A 61 20.20 20.62 -13.83
C ASP A 61 21.55 20.21 -13.24
N GLU A 62 22.69 20.54 -13.90
CA GLU A 62 24.08 20.31 -13.43
C GLU A 62 24.43 20.99 -12.07
N ARG A 63 23.43 21.48 -11.35
CA ARG A 63 23.56 22.06 -10.02
C ARG A 63 23.73 20.96 -8.97
N PRO A 64 24.55 21.22 -7.93
CA PRO A 64 24.74 20.26 -6.85
C PRO A 64 23.41 19.93 -6.16
N SER A 65 23.30 18.67 -5.70
CA SER A 65 22.13 18.20 -4.97
C SER A 65 21.93 19.01 -3.69
N VAL A 66 20.67 19.34 -3.39
CA VAL A 66 20.32 20.16 -2.22
C VAL A 66 19.76 19.25 -1.13
N ARG A 67 20.41 19.30 0.04
CA ARG A 67 19.91 18.62 1.24
C ARG A 67 18.85 19.49 1.91
N THR A 68 17.59 19.07 1.85
CA THR A 68 16.48 19.71 2.54
C THR A 68 16.20 18.96 3.83
N CYS A 69 16.02 19.68 4.94
CA CYS A 69 15.69 19.06 6.21
C CYS A 69 14.40 19.63 6.77
N GLN A 70 13.57 18.75 7.33
CA GLN A 70 12.30 19.10 7.95
C GLN A 70 12.26 18.49 9.36
N ILE A 71 11.41 19.07 10.21
CA ILE A 71 11.14 18.53 11.55
C ILE A 71 9.83 17.76 11.44
N CYS A 72 9.87 16.47 11.76
CA CYS A 72 8.69 15.69 12.02
C CYS A 72 8.27 15.88 13.48
N ASP A 73 7.03 16.30 13.69
CA ASP A 73 6.46 16.55 15.00
C ASP A 73 5.04 15.98 15.04
N ALA A 74 4.81 14.97 15.87
CA ALA A 74 3.51 14.32 15.97
C ALA A 74 2.46 15.19 16.67
N SER A 75 2.85 16.31 17.27
CA SER A 75 1.95 17.28 17.92
C SER A 75 1.47 18.39 16.98
N ASP A 76 2.16 18.64 15.86
CA ASP A 76 1.76 19.62 14.84
C ASP A 76 1.21 18.91 13.60
N PRO A 77 -0.10 19.00 13.31
CA PRO A 77 -0.72 18.35 12.15
C PRO A 77 -0.03 18.66 10.81
N ARG A 78 0.60 19.84 10.66
CA ARG A 78 1.30 20.24 9.43
C ARG A 78 2.68 19.58 9.27
N ARG A 79 3.20 18.97 10.33
CA ARG A 79 4.52 18.33 10.41
C ARG A 79 4.43 16.88 10.88
N SER A 80 3.22 16.39 11.10
CA SER A 80 2.95 15.01 11.48
C SER A 80 2.85 14.13 10.24
N HIS A 81 3.31 12.88 10.37
CA HIS A 81 3.30 11.88 9.30
C HIS A 81 2.66 10.55 9.78
N PRO A 82 1.37 10.58 10.18
CA PRO A 82 0.68 9.42 10.76
C PRO A 82 0.47 8.29 9.74
N ALA A 83 0.21 7.09 10.25
CA ALA A 83 -0.07 5.91 9.43
C ALA A 83 -1.33 6.05 8.55
N SER A 84 -2.27 6.92 8.93
CA SER A 84 -3.48 7.20 8.15
C SER A 84 -3.19 7.78 6.77
N TYR A 85 -2.01 8.37 6.55
CA TYR A 85 -1.56 8.87 5.24
C TYR A 85 -1.14 7.74 4.27
N LEU A 86 -1.21 6.47 4.67
CA LEU A 86 -0.96 5.34 3.76
C LEU A 86 -2.18 4.97 2.92
N THR A 87 -3.38 5.32 3.40
CA THR A 87 -4.66 4.81 2.90
C THR A 87 -5.71 5.91 2.70
N ASP A 88 -5.32 7.17 2.87
CA ASP A 88 -6.17 8.33 2.63
C ASP A 88 -6.35 8.61 1.13
N LEU A 89 -7.09 9.68 0.83
CA LEU A 89 -7.31 10.12 -0.54
C LEU A 89 -6.02 10.73 -1.10
N ASN A 90 -5.27 9.92 -1.84
CA ASN A 90 -4.08 10.38 -2.53
C ASN A 90 -4.44 11.29 -3.72
N SER A 91 -3.92 12.52 -3.73
CA SER A 91 -4.03 13.47 -4.83
C SER A 91 -2.65 13.98 -5.23
N ALA A 92 -2.36 14.02 -6.53
CA ALA A 92 -1.05 14.46 -7.04
C ALA A 92 -0.67 15.88 -6.60
N HIS A 93 -1.66 16.73 -6.29
CA HIS A 93 -1.43 18.11 -5.83
C HIS A 93 -1.27 18.24 -4.32
N ASN A 94 -1.68 17.23 -3.55
CA ASN A 94 -1.64 17.26 -2.09
C ASN A 94 -1.21 15.89 -1.57
N LEU A 95 0.06 15.57 -1.82
CA LEU A 95 0.66 14.31 -1.41
C LEU A 95 0.83 14.27 0.11
N THR A 96 0.20 13.29 0.74
CA THR A 96 0.39 12.94 2.14
C THR A 96 1.31 11.72 2.23
N CYS A 97 2.17 11.69 3.24
CA CYS A 97 3.17 10.64 3.40
C CYS A 97 3.29 10.24 4.86
N TRP A 98 3.11 8.95 5.17
CA TRP A 98 3.61 8.39 6.42
C TRP A 98 5.15 8.36 6.40
N GLN A 99 5.76 8.51 7.58
CA GLN A 99 7.21 8.47 7.73
C GLN A 99 7.62 7.77 9.02
N SER A 100 8.55 6.83 8.91
CA SER A 100 9.19 6.17 10.05
C SER A 100 10.15 7.12 10.79
N GLU A 101 10.59 6.71 11.97
CA GLU A 101 11.73 7.35 12.64
C GLU A 101 13.04 7.21 11.85
N ASN A 102 14.01 8.06 12.16
CA ASN A 102 15.37 7.90 11.66
C ASN A 102 16.03 6.74 12.40
N LEU A 103 16.16 5.62 11.71
CA LEU A 103 16.79 4.41 12.23
C LEU A 103 18.31 4.60 12.20
N ASN A 104 18.88 5.13 13.29
CA ASN A 104 20.31 5.43 13.41
C ASN A 104 21.20 4.19 13.61
N THR A 105 20.61 3.00 13.77
CA THR A 105 21.34 1.73 13.91
C THR A 105 20.74 0.68 12.97
N SER A 106 21.58 -0.19 12.41
CA SER A 106 21.18 -1.26 11.49
C SER A 106 21.51 -2.61 12.13
N PRO A 107 20.72 -3.67 11.90
CA PRO A 107 19.52 -3.71 11.06
C PRO A 107 18.23 -3.42 11.85
N HIS A 108 17.39 -2.53 11.31
CA HIS A 108 16.01 -2.34 11.77
C HIS A 108 15.05 -2.59 10.61
N ASN A 109 14.00 -3.35 10.88
CA ASN A 109 12.91 -3.60 9.94
C ASN A 109 11.71 -2.73 10.35
N VAL A 110 11.14 -2.01 9.39
CA VAL A 110 9.86 -1.32 9.59
C VAL A 110 8.76 -2.15 8.97
N THR A 111 7.69 -2.41 9.72
CA THR A 111 6.56 -3.21 9.27
C THR A 111 5.32 -2.34 9.16
N LEU A 112 4.58 -2.54 8.06
CA LEU A 112 3.24 -1.99 7.82
C LEU A 112 2.30 -3.19 7.74
N THR A 113 1.24 -3.19 8.53
CA THR A 113 0.27 -4.29 8.63
C THR A 113 -1.13 -3.76 8.42
N LEU A 114 -1.76 -4.23 7.34
CA LEU A 114 -3.12 -3.89 6.94
C LEU A 114 -4.02 -5.12 7.12
N SER A 115 -5.07 -4.97 7.93
CA SER A 115 -6.11 -5.96 8.12
C SER A 115 -7.32 -5.64 7.24
N LEU A 116 -7.75 -6.59 6.41
CA LEU A 116 -8.84 -6.40 5.45
C LEU A 116 -10.21 -6.90 5.95
N ASP A 117 -10.25 -7.54 7.12
CA ASP A 117 -11.44 -8.09 7.82
C ASP A 117 -12.26 -9.16 7.05
N LYS A 118 -11.95 -9.39 5.77
CA LYS A 118 -12.50 -10.44 4.93
C LYS A 118 -11.46 -10.94 3.93
N LYS A 119 -11.74 -12.07 3.28
CA LYS A 119 -10.87 -12.61 2.23
C LYS A 119 -11.07 -11.83 0.93
N PHE A 120 -9.95 -11.51 0.28
CA PHE A 120 -9.91 -10.84 -1.02
C PHE A 120 -9.04 -11.64 -1.98
N GLU A 121 -9.44 -11.69 -3.24
CA GLU A 121 -8.57 -12.08 -4.35
C GLU A 121 -7.77 -10.84 -4.78
N ILE A 122 -6.52 -10.74 -4.30
CA ILE A 122 -5.67 -9.59 -4.55
C ILE A 122 -5.02 -9.70 -5.93
N THR A 123 -5.25 -8.69 -6.79
CA THR A 123 -4.61 -8.59 -8.10
C THR A 123 -3.23 -7.93 -8.01
N TYR A 124 -3.09 -6.85 -7.24
CA TYR A 124 -1.80 -6.17 -7.03
C TYR A 124 -1.73 -5.49 -5.67
N VAL A 125 -0.50 -5.25 -5.22
CA VAL A 125 -0.17 -4.38 -4.09
C VAL A 125 0.78 -3.31 -4.62
N SER A 126 0.45 -2.04 -4.39
CA SER A 126 1.23 -0.90 -4.88
C SER A 126 1.59 0.02 -3.73
N LEU A 127 2.84 0.49 -3.73
CA LEU A 127 3.38 1.42 -2.75
C LEU A 127 4.02 2.60 -3.48
N GLN A 128 3.62 3.82 -3.11
CA GLN A 128 4.25 5.05 -3.59
C GLN A 128 5.13 5.61 -2.47
N PHE A 129 6.41 5.84 -2.76
CA PHE A 129 7.37 6.32 -1.77
C PHE A 129 7.63 7.82 -1.95
N CYS A 130 7.60 8.55 -0.84
CA CYS A 130 8.05 9.95 -0.79
C CYS A 130 9.56 10.05 -0.55
N SER A 131 10.16 8.97 -0.02
CA SER A 131 11.60 8.76 0.06
C SER A 131 12.11 7.93 -1.13
N PRO A 132 13.44 7.78 -1.30
CA PRO A 132 13.96 6.70 -2.13
C PRO A 132 13.38 5.34 -1.70
N ARG A 133 13.19 4.45 -2.67
CA ARG A 133 12.74 3.08 -2.42
C ARG A 133 13.76 2.35 -1.54
N PRO A 134 13.31 1.50 -0.61
CA PRO A 134 14.22 0.72 0.22
C PRO A 134 15.09 -0.21 -0.64
N GLU A 135 16.31 -0.50 -0.17
CA GLU A 135 17.21 -1.46 -0.84
C GLU A 135 16.62 -2.87 -0.82
N SER A 136 15.94 -3.22 0.28
CA SER A 136 15.29 -4.51 0.46
C SER A 136 13.88 -4.32 1.06
N LEU A 137 12.88 -4.97 0.45
CA LEU A 137 11.47 -4.96 0.86
C LEU A 137 10.89 -6.38 0.74
N ALA A 138 10.03 -6.76 1.69
CA ALA A 138 9.30 -8.02 1.66
C ALA A 138 7.81 -7.77 1.89
N ILE A 139 6.96 -8.41 1.08
CA ILE A 139 5.51 -8.38 1.21
C ILE A 139 5.06 -9.76 1.67
N TYR A 140 4.31 -9.80 2.75
CA TYR A 140 3.69 -11.01 3.29
C TYR A 140 2.17 -10.87 3.23
N LYS A 141 1.48 -12.00 3.21
CA LYS A 141 0.02 -12.06 3.32
C LYS A 141 -0.40 -13.11 4.33
N SER A 142 -1.59 -12.93 4.88
CA SER A 142 -2.24 -13.89 5.78
C SER A 142 -3.59 -14.30 5.21
N MET A 143 -3.90 -15.59 5.31
CA MET A 143 -5.19 -16.17 4.87
C MET A 143 -6.10 -16.53 6.05
N ASP A 144 -5.65 -16.30 7.28
CA ASP A 144 -6.26 -16.74 8.54
C ASP A 144 -6.37 -15.60 9.57
N TYR A 145 -6.53 -14.37 9.08
CA TYR A 145 -6.74 -13.15 9.87
C TYR A 145 -5.56 -12.81 10.80
N GLY A 146 -4.34 -12.95 10.29
CA GLY A 146 -3.11 -12.51 10.94
C GLY A 146 -2.44 -13.56 11.84
N LYS A 147 -2.95 -14.79 11.89
CA LYS A 147 -2.38 -15.87 12.73
C LYS A 147 -1.11 -16.44 12.10
N THR A 148 -1.13 -16.67 10.79
CA THR A 148 0.04 -17.09 10.02
C THR A 148 0.29 -16.14 8.85
N TRP A 149 1.56 -16.02 8.49
CA TRP A 149 2.04 -15.15 7.43
C TRP A 149 2.84 -15.97 6.43
N MET A 150 2.50 -15.83 5.16
CA MET A 150 3.23 -16.44 4.06
C MET A 150 3.80 -15.37 3.15
N PRO A 151 5.01 -15.57 2.61
CA PRO A 151 5.63 -14.60 1.73
C PRO A 151 4.80 -14.47 0.45
N TYR A 152 4.69 -13.25 -0.05
CA TYR A 152 3.99 -12.92 -1.28
C TYR A 152 4.96 -12.43 -2.36
N GLN A 153 5.89 -11.54 -2.00
CA GLN A 153 6.90 -11.02 -2.92
C GLN A 153 8.11 -10.47 -2.15
N PHE A 154 9.31 -10.62 -2.72
CA PHE A 154 10.53 -10.00 -2.22
C PHE A 154 11.15 -9.06 -3.27
N TYR A 155 11.75 -7.98 -2.80
CA TYR A 155 12.54 -7.04 -3.61
C TYR A 155 13.89 -6.82 -2.91
N SER A 156 14.99 -7.03 -3.61
CA SER A 156 16.34 -6.78 -3.09
C SER A 156 17.37 -6.87 -4.21
N SER A 157 18.40 -6.01 -4.19
CA SER A 157 19.57 -6.18 -5.07
C SER A 157 20.41 -7.41 -4.70
N GLN A 158 20.29 -7.88 -3.45
CA GLN A 158 21.03 -9.00 -2.88
C GLN A 158 20.11 -10.13 -2.40
N CYS A 159 19.12 -10.52 -3.22
CA CYS A 159 18.12 -11.57 -2.92
C CYS A 159 18.67 -12.82 -2.21
N ARG A 160 19.83 -13.33 -2.65
CA ARG A 160 20.43 -14.54 -2.07
C ARG A 160 20.98 -14.30 -0.66
N ARG A 161 21.55 -13.13 -0.39
CA ARG A 161 22.10 -12.80 0.94
C ARG A 161 21.00 -12.36 1.91
N MET A 162 20.05 -11.55 1.44
CA MET A 162 19.01 -10.96 2.28
C MET A 162 17.88 -11.95 2.61
N TYR A 163 17.40 -12.70 1.61
CA TYR A 163 16.22 -13.55 1.75
C TYR A 163 16.47 -15.02 1.45
N ASN A 164 17.73 -15.41 1.18
CA ASN A 164 18.10 -16.76 0.75
C ASN A 164 17.31 -17.23 -0.50
N ARG A 165 16.96 -16.30 -1.39
CA ARG A 165 16.21 -16.59 -2.62
C ARG A 165 17.05 -16.34 -3.88
N PRO A 166 16.83 -17.09 -4.97
CA PRO A 166 17.43 -16.77 -6.26
C PRO A 166 16.91 -15.41 -6.77
N ASN A 167 17.77 -14.66 -7.46
CA ASN A 167 17.36 -13.42 -8.13
C ASN A 167 16.67 -13.78 -9.46
N LYS A 168 15.46 -13.25 -9.69
CA LYS A 168 14.68 -13.44 -10.93
C LYS A 168 14.48 -14.91 -11.30
N ALA A 169 14.02 -15.71 -10.34
CA ALA A 169 13.62 -17.09 -10.63
C ALA A 169 12.47 -17.15 -11.66
N ILE A 170 12.53 -18.15 -12.55
CA ILE A 170 11.52 -18.38 -13.58
C ILE A 170 10.27 -19.00 -12.92
N ILE A 171 9.09 -18.47 -13.27
CA ILE A 171 7.82 -19.06 -12.88
C ILE A 171 7.55 -20.29 -13.75
N THR A 172 7.35 -21.43 -13.12
CA THR A 172 6.94 -22.71 -13.70
C THR A 172 5.67 -23.17 -13.00
N LYS A 173 4.94 -24.12 -13.60
CA LYS A 173 3.73 -24.72 -12.97
C LYS A 173 3.97 -25.26 -11.56
N GLN A 174 5.21 -25.66 -11.27
CA GLN A 174 5.59 -26.22 -9.98
C GLN A 174 5.82 -25.16 -8.89
N ASN A 175 6.07 -23.90 -9.26
CA ASN A 175 6.40 -22.83 -8.30
C ASN A 175 5.52 -21.58 -8.44
N GLU A 176 4.36 -21.66 -9.11
CA GLU A 176 3.43 -20.53 -9.32
C GLU A 176 2.97 -19.86 -8.01
N GLN A 177 3.06 -20.57 -6.89
CA GLN A 177 2.71 -20.07 -5.55
C GLN A 177 3.93 -19.67 -4.71
N GLU A 178 5.15 -19.88 -5.20
CA GLU A 178 6.39 -19.51 -4.50
C GLU A 178 6.64 -18.01 -4.63
N ALA A 179 6.90 -17.34 -3.51
CA ALA A 179 7.28 -15.93 -3.51
C ALA A 179 8.67 -15.74 -4.13
N LEU A 180 8.73 -14.96 -5.21
CA LEU A 180 9.97 -14.65 -5.92
C LEU A 180 10.70 -13.46 -5.31
N CYS A 181 11.97 -13.32 -5.67
CA CYS A 181 12.77 -12.13 -5.36
C CYS A 181 13.27 -11.47 -6.65
N SER A 182 13.13 -10.14 -6.71
CA SER A 182 13.55 -9.34 -7.86
C SER A 182 14.40 -8.15 -7.41
N GLY A 183 15.51 -7.93 -8.14
CA GLY A 183 16.38 -6.76 -8.01
C GLY A 183 16.45 -5.95 -9.29
#